data_AF-A0A076F1C2-F1
#
_entry.id   AF-A0A076F1C2-F1
#
_cell.length_a   1.000
_cell.length_b   1.000
_cell.length_c   1.000
_cell.angle_alpha   90.00
_cell.angle_beta   90.00
_cell.angle_gamma   90.00
#
_symmetry.space_group_name_H-M   'P 1'
#
loop_
_entity.id
_entity.type
_entity.pdbx_description
1 polymer ?
#
loop_
_entity_poly.entity_id
_entity_poly.type
_entity_poly.pdbx_seq_one_letter_code
_entity_poly.pdbx_strand_id
1 'polypeptide(L)' 'MSVGSWKNLFGKGKDAVSQNADKIQSAIDKAAIAADSKTNRKYSGQIRKVADAAKKAIPPKK' A
#
# COMPACT_ATOMS: atom_id res chain seq x y z
N MET A 1 -0.07 4.26 -28.59
CA MET A 1 -0.08 3.52 -27.30
C MET A 1 -1.47 2.93 -27.09
N SER A 2 -1.65 1.62 -27.26
CA SER A 2 -2.96 0.97 -27.21
C SER A 2 -3.51 0.86 -25.79
N VAL A 3 -4.83 1.02 -25.65
CA VAL A 3 -5.62 0.84 -24.42
C VAL A 3 -5.35 -0.50 -23.70
N GLY A 4 -4.92 -1.53 -24.44
CA GLY A 4 -4.51 -2.82 -23.89
C GLY A 4 -3.26 -2.78 -23.00
N SER A 5 -2.31 -1.87 -23.25
CA SER A 5 -1.08 -1.76 -22.44
C SER A 5 -1.37 -1.30 -21.02
N TRP A 6 -2.33 -0.40 -20.83
CA TRP A 6 -2.75 0.08 -19.52
C TRP A 6 -3.48 -0.99 -18.72
N LYS A 7 -4.36 -1.77 -19.36
CA LYS A 7 -5.04 -2.90 -18.72
C LYS A 7 -4.05 -3.99 -18.28
N ASN A 8 -3.04 -4.27 -19.10
CA ASN A 8 -2.01 -5.26 -18.79
C ASN A 8 -1.07 -4.79 -17.67
N LEU A 9 -0.70 -3.50 -17.65
CA LEU A 9 0.05 -2.88 -16.55
C LEU A 9 -0.74 -2.88 -15.24
N PHE A 10 -2.03 -2.55 -15.28
CA PHE A 10 -2.90 -2.63 -14.11
C PHE A 10 -3.09 -4.06 -13.60
N GLY A 11 -3.24 -5.03 -14.50
CA GLY A 11 -3.33 -6.46 -14.15
C GLY A 11 -2.05 -6.96 -13.50
N LYS A 12 -0.90 -6.78 -14.17
CA LYS A 12 0.42 -7.17 -13.64
C LYS A 12 0.77 -6.44 -12.34
N GLY A 13 0.42 -5.16 -12.24
CA GLY A 13 0.59 -4.38 -11.01
C GLY A 13 -0.23 -4.95 -9.86
N LYS A 14 -1.50 -5.30 -10.10
CA LYS A 14 -2.36 -5.95 -9.10
C LYS A 14 -1.85 -7.33 -8.70
N ASP A 15 -1.39 -8.15 -9.63
CA ASP A 15 -0.81 -9.47 -9.36
C ASP A 15 0.48 -9.36 -8.54
N ALA A 16 1.40 -8.47 -8.92
CA ALA A 16 2.64 -8.25 -8.18
C ALA A 16 2.39 -7.75 -6.75
N VAL A 17 1.42 -6.84 -6.61
CA VAL A 17 0.95 -6.33 -5.31
C VAL A 17 0.24 -7.43 -4.52
N SER A 18 -0.51 -8.32 -5.15
CA SER A 18 -1.19 -9.44 -4.47
C SER A 18 -0.18 -10.49 -4.00
N GLN A 19 0.75 -10.92 -4.86
CA GLN A 19 1.80 -11.87 -4.50
C GLN A 19 2.71 -11.36 -3.37
N ASN A 20 2.94 -10.05 -3.33
CA ASN A 20 3.75 -9.40 -2.30
C ASN A 20 2.90 -8.58 -1.30
N ALA A 21 1.61 -8.86 -1.17
CA ALA A 21 0.69 -8.08 -0.35
C ALA A 21 1.20 -7.96 1.08
N ASP A 22 1.70 -9.05 1.64
CA ASP A 22 2.30 -9.11 2.97
C ASP A 22 3.53 -8.17 3.10
N LYS A 23 4.41 -8.14 2.09
CA LYS A 23 5.58 -7.25 2.06
C LYS A 23 5.18 -5.79 1.89
N ILE A 24 4.18 -5.51 1.04
CA ILE A 24 3.67 -4.15 0.83
C ILE A 24 2.98 -3.65 2.11
N GLN A 25 2.14 -4.47 2.75
CA GLN A 25 1.52 -4.12 4.04
C GLN A 25 2.59 -3.84 5.10
N SER A 26 3.63 -4.66 5.18
CA SER A 26 4.75 -4.46 6.12
C SER A 26 5.54 -3.19 5.81
N ALA A 27 5.77 -2.87 4.52
CA ALA A 27 6.40 -1.62 4.11
C ALA A 27 5.55 -0.40 4.45
N ILE A 28 4.23 -0.47 4.24
CA ILE A 28 3.28 0.58 4.63
C ILE A 28 3.33 0.79 6.16
N ASP A 29 3.34 -0.28 6.96
CA ASP A 29 3.48 -0.16 8.43
C ASP A 29 4.80 0.47 8.83
N LYS A 30 5.91 0.08 8.22
CA LYS A 30 7.23 0.68 8.51
C LYS A 30 7.25 2.16 8.16
N ALA A 31 6.72 2.53 7.00
CA ALA A 31 6.62 3.93 6.59
C ALA A 31 5.74 4.73 7.56
N ALA A 32 4.62 4.14 8.00
CA ALA A 32 3.74 4.73 8.99
C ALA A 32 4.46 4.94 10.33
N ILE A 33 5.15 3.92 10.87
CA ILE A 33 5.93 4.00 12.11
C ILE A 33 7.06 5.03 11.99
N ALA A 34 7.73 5.10 10.84
CA ALA A 34 8.80 6.06 10.58
C ALA A 34 8.26 7.50 10.55
N ALA A 35 7.17 7.74 9.83
CA ALA A 35 6.50 9.04 9.81
C ALA A 35 5.96 9.42 11.20
N ASP A 36 5.42 8.46 11.92
CA ASP A 36 4.91 8.65 13.28
C ASP A 36 6.01 9.02 14.27
N SER A 37 7.13 8.29 14.22
CA SER A 37 8.32 8.57 15.02
C SER A 37 8.89 9.96 14.71
N LYS A 38 8.97 10.34 13.43
CA LYS A 38 9.43 11.67 13.00
C LYS A 38 8.50 12.80 13.44
N THR A 39 7.20 12.53 13.52
CA THR A 39 6.20 13.49 14.00
C THR A 39 6.00 13.44 15.52
N ASN A 40 6.86 12.71 16.23
CA ASN A 40 6.82 12.54 17.67
C ASN A 40 5.43 12.08 18.16
N ARG A 41 4.80 11.19 17.37
CA ARG A 41 3.47 10.64 17.62
C ARG A 41 2.32 11.66 17.66
N LYS A 42 2.52 12.90 17.18
CA LYS A 42 1.45 13.91 17.10
C LYS A 42 0.34 13.51 16.11
N TYR A 43 0.69 12.81 15.03
CA TYR A 43 -0.25 12.44 13.97
C TYR A 43 -0.50 10.93 13.87
N SER A 44 -0.17 10.15 14.91
CA SER A 44 -0.29 8.69 14.89
C SER A 44 -1.65 8.21 14.39
N GLY A 45 -2.73 8.86 14.85
CA GLY A 45 -4.09 8.51 14.45
C GLY A 45 -4.35 8.68 12.96
N GLN A 46 -3.91 9.78 12.35
CA GLN A 46 -4.06 10.02 10.92
C GLN A 46 -3.13 9.12 10.09
N ILE A 47 -1.86 8.97 10.52
CA ILE A 47 -0.88 8.14 9.83
C ILE A 47 -1.33 6.68 9.81
N ARG A 48 -1.83 6.15 10.95
CA ARG A 48 -2.44 4.82 11.00
C ARG A 48 -3.64 4.69 10.09
N LYS A 49 -4.56 5.67 10.06
CA LYS A 49 -5.73 5.63 9.18
C LYS A 49 -5.34 5.58 7.70
N VAL A 50 -4.36 6.38 7.29
CA VAL A 50 -3.84 6.38 5.92
C VAL A 50 -3.17 5.04 5.59
N ALA A 51 -2.37 4.50 6.51
CA ALA A 51 -1.76 3.19 6.36
C ALA A 51 -2.81 2.08 6.21
N ASP A 52 -3.83 2.07 7.06
CA ASP A 52 -4.91 1.09 7.02
C ASP A 52 -5.73 1.18 5.73
N ALA A 53 -6.02 2.40 5.25
CA ALA A 53 -6.68 2.63 3.97
C ALA A 53 -5.83 2.15 2.80
N ALA A 54 -4.52 2.42 2.82
CA ALA A 54 -3.59 1.93 1.79
C ALA A 54 -3.52 0.39 1.78
N LYS A 55 -3.56 -0.25 2.95
CA LYS A 55 -3.62 -1.72 3.05
C LYS A 55 -4.94 -2.27 2.52
N LYS A 56 -6.07 -1.62 2.78
CA LYS A 56 -7.39 -2.03 2.24
C LYS A 56 -7.49 -1.87 0.72
N ALA A 57 -6.72 -0.95 0.15
CA ALA A 57 -6.63 -0.79 -1.30
C ALA A 57 -5.80 -1.90 -1.98
N ILE A 58 -5.02 -2.68 -1.21
CA ILE A 58 -4.34 -3.86 -1.73
C ILE A 58 -5.41 -4.91 -2.06
N PRO A 59 -5.53 -5.34 -3.34
CA PRO A 59 -6.49 -6.36 -3.70
C PRO A 59 -6.21 -7.65 -2.91
N PRO A 60 -7.27 -8.34 -2.41
CA PRO A 60 -7.09 -9.62 -1.75
C PRO A 60 -6.46 -10.62 -2.73
N LYS A 61 -5.53 -11.45 -2.24
CA LYS A 61 -5.04 -12.63 -2.99
C LYS A 61 -6.27 -13.45 -3.40
N LYS A 62 -6.54 -13.51 -4.71
CA LYS A 62 -7.53 -14.43 -5.29
C LYS A 62 -6.96 -15.83 -5.31
#